data_AF-A0A2D4NTN5-F1
#
_entry.id   AF-A0A2D4NTN5-F1
#
_cell.length_a   1.000
_cell.length_b   1.000
_cell.length_c   1.000
_cell.angle_alpha   90.00
_cell.angle_beta   90.00
_cell.angle_gamma   90.00
#
_symmetry.space_group_name_H-M   'P 1'
#
loop_
_entity.id
_entity.type
_entity.pdbx_description
1 polymer ?
#
loop_
_entity_poly.entity_id
_entity_poly.type
_entity_poly.pdbx_seq_one_letter_code
_entity_poly.pdbx_strand_id
1 'polypeptide(L)'
;DLDYYGTLLKKLAPPLVTLLSAEPELQYVALRNINLIVQKRPEILKHEMKVFFVKYNDPIYVKLEKLDIMIRLASQANIAQVLAELKEYATEVDVDFVRKAVRAIGRCAIKVEQSAERCVSTLLDLIQTKVNYVVQEAIVVIKDIFRKYPNKYES
;
A
#
# COMPACT_ATOMS: atom_id res chain seq x y z
N ASP A 1 4.50 17.35 -29.03
CA ASP A 1 3.46 16.45 -28.48
C ASP A 1 3.87 15.70 -27.21
N LEU A 2 4.99 14.96 -27.18
CA LEU A 2 5.46 14.26 -25.97
C LEU A 2 5.83 15.21 -24.80
N ASP A 3 6.45 16.34 -25.10
CA ASP A 3 6.78 17.35 -24.07
C ASP A 3 5.53 18.01 -23.48
N TYR A 4 4.50 18.23 -24.31
CA TYR A 4 3.22 18.75 -23.85
C TYR A 4 2.51 17.72 -22.95
N TYR A 5 2.55 16.44 -23.34
CA TYR A 5 2.00 15.35 -22.56
C TYR A 5 2.68 15.24 -21.18
N GLY A 6 4.01 15.22 -21.11
CA GLY A 6 4.74 15.18 -19.84
C GLY A 6 4.46 16.40 -18.96
N THR A 7 4.32 17.58 -19.57
CA THR A 7 3.96 18.82 -18.86
C THR A 7 2.55 18.75 -18.28
N LEU A 8 1.58 18.19 -19.03
CA LEU A 8 0.20 18.03 -18.57
C LEU A 8 0.11 17.05 -17.39
N LEU A 9 0.83 15.93 -17.43
CA LEU A 9 0.85 14.97 -16.31
C LEU A 9 1.38 15.62 -15.03
N LYS A 10 2.46 16.40 -15.12
CA LYS A 10 3.01 17.14 -13.98
C LYS A 10 2.03 18.17 -13.40
N LYS A 11 1.23 18.82 -14.25
CA LYS A 11 0.19 19.78 -13.82
C LYS A 11 -1.04 19.12 -13.21
N LEU A 12 -1.27 17.83 -13.47
CA LEU A 12 -2.44 17.10 -12.97
C LEU A 12 -2.26 16.55 -11.56
N ALA A 13 -1.03 16.29 -11.13
CA ALA A 13 -0.76 15.76 -9.79
C ALA A 13 -1.17 16.72 -8.65
N PRO A 14 -0.82 18.02 -8.67
CA PRO A 14 -1.13 18.92 -7.54
C PRO A 14 -2.64 19.06 -7.26
N PRO A 15 -3.53 19.26 -8.27
CA PRO A 15 -4.97 19.30 -8.02
C PRO A 15 -5.52 18.02 -7.39
N LEU A 16 -5.04 16.85 -7.83
CA LEU A 16 -5.45 15.56 -7.25
C LEU A 16 -5.02 15.43 -5.79
N VAL A 17 -3.84 15.93 -5.44
CA VAL A 17 -3.37 15.99 -4.05
C VAL A 17 -4.21 16.96 -3.22
N THR A 18 -4.56 18.13 -3.76
CA THR A 18 -5.41 19.10 -3.06
C THR A 18 -6.80 18.53 -2.72
N LEU A 19 -7.37 17.68 -3.58
CA LEU A 19 -8.65 17.01 -3.30
C LEU A 19 -8.59 16.10 -2.06
N LEU A 20 -7.41 15.57 -1.71
CA LEU A 20 -7.21 14.76 -0.51
C LEU A 20 -7.16 15.58 0.78
N SER A 21 -7.22 16.92 0.69
CA SER A 21 -7.32 17.82 1.84
C SER A 21 -8.76 18.25 2.13
N ALA A 22 -9.74 17.80 1.34
CA ALA A 22 -11.16 18.12 1.53
C ALA A 22 -11.79 17.33 2.70
N GLU A 23 -13.11 17.43 2.88
CA GLU A 23 -13.85 16.61 3.85
C GLU A 23 -13.81 15.11 3.50
N PRO A 24 -13.91 14.19 4.48
CA PRO A 24 -13.68 12.76 4.26
C PRO A 24 -14.54 12.11 3.17
N GLU A 25 -15.76 12.58 2.96
CA GLU A 25 -16.69 12.11 1.94
C GLU A 25 -16.19 12.48 0.54
N LEU A 26 -15.72 13.74 0.38
CA LEU A 26 -15.12 14.21 -0.86
C LEU A 26 -13.78 13.54 -1.11
N GLN A 27 -12.98 13.34 -0.06
CA GLN A 27 -11.73 12.57 -0.16
C GLN A 27 -12.00 11.15 -0.64
N TYR A 28 -13.03 10.48 -0.13
CA TYR A 28 -13.38 9.13 -0.56
C TYR A 28 -13.72 9.09 -2.06
N VAL A 29 -14.57 10.02 -2.54
CA VAL A 29 -14.88 10.13 -3.96
C VAL A 29 -13.62 10.42 -4.78
N ALA A 30 -12.75 11.31 -4.30
CA ALA A 30 -11.47 11.61 -4.94
C ALA A 30 -10.57 10.36 -5.01
N LEU A 31 -10.42 9.61 -3.92
CA LEU A 31 -9.60 8.40 -3.84
C LEU A 31 -10.10 7.31 -4.79
N ARG A 32 -11.42 7.11 -4.90
CA ARG A 32 -12.00 6.15 -5.86
C ARG A 32 -11.64 6.52 -7.31
N ASN A 33 -11.74 7.80 -7.65
CA ASN A 33 -11.35 8.30 -8.98
C ASN A 33 -9.84 8.22 -9.21
N ILE A 34 -9.03 8.57 -8.20
CA ILE A 34 -7.57 8.46 -8.24
C ILE A 34 -7.17 7.00 -8.45
N ASN A 35 -7.84 6.04 -7.81
CA ASN A 35 -7.57 4.61 -8.00
C ASN A 35 -7.75 4.22 -9.48
N LEU A 36 -8.81 4.68 -10.15
CA LEU A 36 -9.01 4.47 -11.60
C LEU A 36 -7.93 5.17 -12.45
N ILE A 37 -7.56 6.39 -12.10
CA ILE A 37 -6.50 7.15 -12.79
C ILE A 37 -5.16 6.41 -12.68
N VAL A 38 -4.79 5.94 -11.49
CA VAL A 38 -3.52 5.23 -11.24
C VAL A 38 -3.48 3.90 -11.97
N GLN A 39 -4.63 3.21 -12.14
CA GLN A 39 -4.71 2.00 -12.96
C GLN A 39 -4.41 2.28 -14.44
N LYS A 40 -4.84 3.44 -14.96
CA LYS A 40 -4.62 3.79 -16.38
C LYS A 40 -3.28 4.49 -16.62
N ARG A 41 -2.84 5.33 -15.69
CA ARG A 41 -1.66 6.20 -15.79
C ARG A 41 -0.97 6.35 -14.42
N PRO A 42 -0.20 5.33 -13.99
CA PRO A 42 0.47 5.35 -12.69
C PRO A 42 1.56 6.43 -12.58
N GLU A 43 2.04 6.96 -13.70
CA GLU A 43 3.11 7.97 -13.76
C GLU A 43 2.70 9.32 -13.14
N ILE A 44 1.41 9.66 -13.11
CA ILE A 44 0.92 10.96 -12.61
C ILE A 44 1.24 11.13 -11.13
N LEU A 45 1.07 10.09 -10.32
CA LEU A 45 1.14 10.15 -8.85
C LEU A 45 2.30 9.33 -8.28
N LYS A 46 3.25 8.90 -9.11
CA LYS A 46 4.35 8.02 -8.72
C LYS A 46 5.24 8.64 -7.61
N HIS A 47 5.36 9.96 -7.59
CA HIS A 47 6.17 10.70 -6.62
C HIS A 47 5.41 11.14 -5.37
N GLU A 48 4.09 11.05 -5.38
CA GLU A 48 3.21 11.57 -4.33
C GLU A 48 2.83 10.50 -3.29
N MET A 49 3.62 9.42 -3.13
CA MET A 49 3.27 8.29 -2.25
C MET A 49 2.84 8.72 -0.83
N LYS A 50 3.54 9.71 -0.25
CA LYS A 50 3.33 10.17 1.12
C LYS A 50 1.92 10.73 1.37
N VAL A 51 1.24 11.26 0.35
CA VAL A 51 -0.11 11.84 0.50
C VAL A 51 -1.15 10.76 0.78
N PHE A 52 -0.85 9.51 0.43
CA PHE A 52 -1.71 8.35 0.64
C PHE A 52 -1.45 7.66 1.97
N PHE A 53 -0.54 8.16 2.81
CA PHE A 53 -0.38 7.61 4.15
C PHE A 53 -1.62 7.87 4.99
N VAL A 54 -1.99 6.86 5.75
CA VAL A 54 -3.21 6.84 6.55
C VAL A 54 -2.97 7.62 7.83
N LYS A 55 -3.89 8.53 8.17
CA LYS A 55 -3.88 9.23 9.45
C LYS A 55 -4.75 8.49 10.46
N TYR A 56 -4.44 8.64 11.74
CA TYR A 56 -5.20 7.99 12.82
C TYR A 56 -6.69 8.37 12.82
N ASN A 57 -7.01 9.62 12.43
CA ASN A 57 -8.34 10.18 12.41
C ASN A 57 -9.08 9.98 11.07
N ASP A 58 -8.45 9.33 10.09
CA ASP A 58 -9.10 9.02 8.83
C ASP A 58 -10.22 7.98 9.06
N PRO A 59 -11.44 8.20 8.53
CA PRO A 59 -12.48 7.18 8.57
C PRO A 59 -12.05 5.89 7.87
N ILE A 60 -12.56 4.75 8.33
CA ILE A 60 -12.14 3.42 7.83
C ILE A 60 -12.20 3.31 6.31
N TYR A 61 -13.24 3.83 5.66
CA TYR A 61 -13.36 3.79 4.19
C TYR A 61 -12.27 4.58 3.47
N VAL A 62 -11.78 5.69 4.05
CA VAL A 62 -10.63 6.44 3.54
C VAL A 62 -9.35 5.65 3.75
N LYS A 63 -9.14 5.08 4.94
CA LYS A 63 -7.96 4.23 5.25
C LYS A 63 -7.81 3.10 4.24
N LEU A 64 -8.92 2.43 3.93
CA LEU A 64 -8.96 1.29 3.01
C LEU A 64 -8.61 1.67 1.56
N GLU A 65 -9.12 2.79 1.06
CA GLU A 65 -8.81 3.25 -0.30
C GLU A 65 -7.36 3.75 -0.40
N LYS A 66 -6.88 4.49 0.60
CA LYS A 66 -5.48 4.90 0.69
C LYS A 66 -4.53 3.70 0.63
N LEU A 67 -4.83 2.65 1.40
CA LEU A 67 -4.07 1.41 1.40
C LEU A 67 -4.03 0.74 0.00
N ASP A 68 -5.16 0.67 -0.71
CA ASP A 68 -5.18 0.09 -2.07
C ASP A 68 -4.33 0.90 -3.05
N ILE A 69 -4.41 2.24 -2.99
CA ILE A 69 -3.59 3.13 -3.83
C ILE A 69 -2.10 3.00 -3.50
N MET A 70 -1.72 2.92 -2.22
CA MET A 70 -0.33 2.70 -1.80
C MET A 70 0.26 1.44 -2.42
N ILE A 71 -0.48 0.33 -2.39
CA ILE A 71 -0.05 -0.94 -3.01
C ILE A 71 0.12 -0.77 -4.53
N ARG A 72 -0.78 -0.02 -5.19
CA ARG A 72 -0.71 0.25 -6.63
C ARG A 72 0.44 1.16 -7.04
N LEU A 73 0.84 2.10 -6.18
CA LEU A 73 1.98 2.99 -6.40
C LEU A 73 3.31 2.41 -5.85
N ALA A 74 3.26 1.28 -5.13
CA ALA A 74 4.45 0.62 -4.61
C ALA A 74 5.40 0.26 -5.75
N SER A 75 6.66 0.64 -5.60
CA SER A 75 7.75 0.45 -6.54
C SER A 75 9.04 0.17 -5.77
N GLN A 76 10.07 -0.32 -6.46
CA GLN A 76 11.36 -0.64 -5.85
C GLN A 76 12.00 0.56 -5.10
N ALA A 77 11.73 1.79 -5.55
CA ALA A 77 12.29 3.01 -4.95
C ALA A 77 11.62 3.40 -3.63
N ASN A 78 10.33 3.10 -3.44
CA ASN A 78 9.55 3.53 -2.28
C ASN A 78 9.16 2.39 -1.33
N ILE A 79 9.50 1.15 -1.67
CA ILE A 79 9.05 -0.04 -0.94
C ILE A 79 9.47 -0.06 0.53
N ALA A 80 10.65 0.48 0.86
CA ALA A 80 11.11 0.55 2.24
C ALA A 80 10.20 1.44 3.11
N GLN A 81 9.76 2.58 2.56
CA GLN A 81 8.82 3.49 3.25
C GLN A 81 7.43 2.85 3.37
N VAL A 82 6.94 2.23 2.30
CA VAL A 82 5.64 1.54 2.31
C VAL A 82 5.63 0.41 3.34
N LEU A 83 6.69 -0.40 3.43
CA LEU A 83 6.75 -1.49 4.42
C LEU A 83 6.81 -0.98 5.86
N ALA A 84 7.51 0.13 6.11
CA ALA A 84 7.54 0.75 7.43
C ALA A 84 6.13 1.20 7.86
N GLU A 85 5.41 1.88 6.99
CA GLU A 85 4.02 2.31 7.23
C GLU A 85 3.08 1.11 7.43
N LEU A 86 3.18 0.08 6.58
CA LEU A 86 2.35 -1.12 6.71
C LEU A 86 2.61 -1.88 8.02
N LYS A 87 3.86 -1.86 8.52
CA LYS A 87 4.21 -2.43 9.82
C LYS A 87 3.53 -1.65 10.95
N GLU A 88 3.48 -0.34 10.86
CA GLU A 88 2.75 0.50 11.82
C GLU A 88 1.24 0.24 11.77
N TYR A 89 0.66 0.13 10.57
CA TYR A 89 -0.76 -0.18 10.40
C TYR A 89 -1.14 -1.56 10.94
N ALA A 90 -0.21 -2.52 10.94
CA ALA A 90 -0.41 -3.84 11.53
C ALA A 90 -0.43 -3.83 13.07
N THR A 91 -0.12 -2.69 13.71
CA THR A 91 -0.21 -2.48 15.16
C THR A 91 -1.43 -1.65 15.59
N GLU A 92 -2.28 -1.26 14.65
CA GLU A 92 -3.55 -0.58 14.97
C GLU A 92 -4.54 -1.49 15.72
N VAL A 93 -5.57 -0.88 16.31
CA VAL A 93 -6.63 -1.57 17.07
C VAL A 93 -7.72 -2.18 16.18
N ASP A 94 -7.93 -1.63 14.98
CA ASP A 94 -8.97 -2.08 14.06
C ASP A 94 -8.52 -3.38 13.36
N VAL A 95 -9.15 -4.49 13.75
CA VAL A 95 -8.78 -5.84 13.27
C VAL A 95 -8.92 -5.98 11.76
N ASP A 96 -9.95 -5.37 11.16
CA ASP A 96 -10.20 -5.48 9.72
C ASP A 96 -9.20 -4.67 8.91
N PHE A 97 -8.82 -3.48 9.41
CA PHE A 97 -7.75 -2.68 8.85
C PHE A 97 -6.40 -3.39 8.95
N VAL A 98 -6.06 -3.91 10.13
CA VAL A 98 -4.81 -4.66 10.37
C VAL A 98 -4.71 -5.85 9.41
N ARG A 99 -5.76 -6.67 9.27
CA ARG A 99 -5.76 -7.79 8.33
C ARG A 99 -5.49 -7.35 6.89
N LYS A 100 -6.08 -6.23 6.47
CA LYS A 100 -5.82 -5.68 5.14
C LYS A 100 -4.41 -5.13 4.99
N ALA A 101 -3.82 -4.53 6.02
CA ALA A 101 -2.43 -4.09 6.02
C ALA A 101 -1.46 -5.29 5.90
N VAL A 102 -1.71 -6.38 6.63
CA VAL A 102 -0.90 -7.62 6.50
C VAL A 102 -1.01 -8.21 5.08
N ARG A 103 -2.22 -8.25 4.50
CA ARG A 103 -2.41 -8.64 3.09
C ARG A 103 -1.68 -7.71 2.11
N ALA A 104 -1.63 -6.42 2.41
CA ALA A 104 -0.93 -5.43 1.60
C ALA A 104 0.57 -5.72 1.54
N ILE A 105 1.19 -6.12 2.66
CA ILE A 105 2.61 -6.56 2.70
C ILE A 105 2.81 -7.74 1.74
N GLY A 106 1.90 -8.71 1.73
CA GLY A 106 1.93 -9.83 0.79
C GLY A 106 1.86 -9.42 -0.67
N ARG A 107 0.94 -8.50 -1.00
CA ARG A 107 0.81 -7.98 -2.37
C ARG A 107 2.06 -7.21 -2.79
N CYS A 108 2.68 -6.47 -1.88
CA CYS A 108 3.96 -5.80 -2.11
C CYS A 108 5.08 -6.81 -2.43
N ALA A 109 5.17 -7.90 -1.67
CA ALA A 109 6.13 -8.98 -1.93
C ALA A 109 5.99 -9.59 -3.32
N ILE A 110 4.74 -9.83 -3.77
CA ILE A 110 4.43 -10.41 -5.08
C ILE A 110 4.70 -9.41 -6.22
N LYS A 111 4.42 -8.12 -5.98
CA LYS A 111 4.54 -7.06 -6.98
C LYS A 111 5.99 -6.64 -7.22
N VAL A 112 6.81 -6.60 -6.17
CA VAL A 112 8.21 -6.16 -6.23
C VAL A 112 9.10 -7.28 -5.69
N GLU A 113 9.70 -8.07 -6.57
CA GLU A 113 10.41 -9.31 -6.19
C GLU A 113 11.56 -9.08 -5.20
N GLN A 114 12.28 -7.96 -5.34
CA GLN A 114 13.38 -7.60 -4.43
C GLN A 114 12.91 -7.28 -3.01
N SER A 115 11.61 -7.01 -2.84
CA SER A 115 11.04 -6.74 -1.53
C SER A 115 10.56 -7.99 -0.82
N ALA A 116 10.47 -9.14 -1.50
CA ALA A 116 9.91 -10.37 -0.94
C ALA A 116 10.58 -10.76 0.37
N GLU A 117 11.92 -10.71 0.43
CA GLU A 117 12.68 -11.06 1.63
C GLU A 117 12.41 -10.09 2.79
N ARG A 118 12.34 -8.78 2.51
CA ARG A 118 11.99 -7.77 3.52
C ARG A 118 10.55 -7.91 4.00
N CYS A 119 9.63 -8.26 3.10
CA CYS A 119 8.23 -8.52 3.44
C CYS A 119 8.11 -9.75 4.35
N VAL A 120 8.82 -10.84 4.03
CA VAL A 120 8.85 -12.05 4.86
C VAL A 120 9.43 -11.75 6.24
N SER A 121 10.54 -11.02 6.32
CA SER A 121 11.11 -10.57 7.60
C SER A 121 10.11 -9.73 8.40
N THR A 122 9.41 -8.79 7.76
CA THR A 122 8.38 -7.97 8.41
C THR A 122 7.22 -8.83 8.93
N LEU A 123 6.77 -9.82 8.16
CA LEU A 123 5.72 -10.75 8.57
C LEU A 123 6.16 -11.65 9.73
N LEU A 124 7.43 -12.08 9.76
CA LEU A 124 7.99 -12.84 10.88
C LEU A 124 8.03 -12.00 12.16
N ASP A 125 8.43 -10.72 12.08
CA ASP A 125 8.34 -9.80 13.22
C ASP A 125 6.91 -9.68 13.73
N LEU A 126 5.93 -9.55 12.82
CA LEU A 126 4.51 -9.48 13.17
C LEU A 126 4.01 -10.78 13.83
N ILE A 127 4.52 -11.95 13.41
CA ILE A 127 4.20 -13.23 14.06
C ILE A 127 4.76 -13.28 15.49
N GLN A 128 5.96 -12.73 15.72
CA GLN A 128 6.58 -12.67 17.04
C GLN A 128 5.80 -11.82 18.05
N THR A 129 4.92 -10.92 17.61
CA THR A 129 4.01 -10.17 18.50
C THR A 129 2.99 -11.07 19.20
N LYS A 130 2.79 -12.31 18.73
CA LYS A 130 1.85 -13.32 19.27
C LYS A 130 0.38 -12.87 19.26
N VAL A 131 0.03 -11.89 18.42
CA VAL A 131 -1.37 -11.48 18.24
C VAL A 131 -2.07 -12.47 17.29
N ASN A 132 -3.00 -13.27 17.81
CA ASN A 132 -3.60 -14.41 17.10
C ASN A 132 -4.13 -14.06 15.69
N TYR A 133 -4.89 -12.98 15.55
CA TYR A 133 -5.49 -12.62 14.25
C TYR A 133 -4.45 -12.10 13.24
N VAL A 134 -3.35 -11.50 13.72
CA VAL A 134 -2.21 -11.08 12.88
C VAL A 134 -1.44 -12.31 12.42
N VAL A 135 -1.16 -13.24 13.34
CA VAL A 135 -0.45 -14.50 13.04
C VAL A 135 -1.23 -15.29 11.99
N GLN A 136 -2.53 -15.47 12.16
CA GLN A 136 -3.37 -16.20 11.19
C GLN A 136 -3.29 -15.58 9.79
N GLU A 137 -3.39 -14.27 9.69
CA GLU A 137 -3.33 -13.57 8.40
C GLU A 137 -1.92 -13.63 7.79
N ALA A 138 -0.88 -13.45 8.61
CA ALA A 138 0.51 -13.51 8.18
C ALA A 138 0.88 -14.90 7.61
N ILE A 139 0.40 -15.98 8.20
CA ILE A 139 0.63 -17.35 7.70
C ILE A 139 -0.01 -17.54 6.32
N VAL A 140 -1.24 -17.06 6.11
CA VAL A 140 -1.90 -17.13 4.80
C VAL A 140 -1.10 -16.38 3.75
N VAL A 141 -0.61 -15.18 4.10
CA VAL A 141 0.21 -14.34 3.23
C VAL A 141 1.55 -14.98 2.91
N ILE A 142 2.27 -15.52 3.91
CA ILE A 142 3.55 -16.22 3.71
C ILE A 142 3.37 -17.41 2.76
N LYS A 143 2.32 -18.21 2.95
CA LYS A 143 1.98 -19.32 2.05
C LYS A 143 1.80 -18.82 0.61
N ASP A 144 1.12 -17.69 0.40
CA ASP A 144 0.95 -17.13 -0.95
C ASP A 144 2.27 -16.59 -1.54
N ILE A 145 3.16 -16.01 -0.72
CA ILE A 145 4.51 -15.60 -1.14
C ILE A 145 5.34 -16.83 -1.56
N PHE A 146 5.32 -17.91 -0.78
CA PHE A 146 6.06 -19.13 -1.09
C PHE A 146 5.56 -19.79 -2.37
N ARG A 147 4.25 -19.79 -2.62
CA ARG A 147 3.68 -20.24 -3.90
C ARG A 147 4.18 -19.43 -5.10
N LYS A 148 4.49 -18.13 -4.90
CA LYS A 148 5.03 -17.25 -5.95
C LYS A 148 6.54 -17.44 -6.15
N TYR A 149 7.29 -17.74 -5.09
CA TYR A 149 8.74 -17.94 -5.10
C TYR A 149 9.11 -19.34 -4.58
N PRO A 150 8.73 -20.43 -5.28
CA PRO A 150 9.10 -21.78 -4.89
C PRO A 150 10.64 -21.91 -4.86
N ASN A 151 11.18 -22.64 -3.89
CA ASN A 151 12.62 -22.92 -3.68
C ASN A 151 13.50 -21.80 -3.10
N LYS A 152 12.96 -20.65 -2.67
CA LYS A 152 13.78 -19.60 -2.02
C LYS A 152 13.92 -19.73 -0.50
N TYR A 153 13.01 -20.46 0.15
CA TYR A 153 12.89 -20.54 1.61
C TYR A 153 12.68 -21.98 2.12
N GLU A 154 12.95 -23.00 1.30
CA GLU A 154 12.74 -24.42 1.61
C GLU A 154 14.02 -25.14 2.11
N SER A 155 15.02 -24.38 2.58
CA SER A 155 16.26 -24.94 3.15
C SER A 155 16.24 -24.98 4.66
#